data_AF-A0A183E888-F1
#
_entry.id   AF-A0A183E888-F1
#
_cell.length_a   1.000
_cell.length_b   1.000
_cell.length_c   1.000
_cell.angle_alpha   90.00
_cell.angle_beta   90.00
_cell.angle_gamma   90.00
#
_symmetry.space_group_name_H-M   'P 1'
#
loop_
_entity.id
_entity.type
_entity.pdbx_description
1 polymer ?
#
loop_
_entity_poly.entity_id
_entity_poly.type
_entity_poly.pdbx_seq_one_letter_code
_entity_poly.pdbx_strand_id
1 'polypeptide(L)'
;MQLGIHGGRIPIIAETDKKIPKSAMPLKTLNWTTVPRERIFGTIWENIDEEKLYQQLDLKDVSQHFAIGKASFDETETFNETIRHRFGTTETAISVIEPRRAQNCTIMLSKLRLSNKQIKRAILSMDQYGELPRDMIEQARLFYLKFMLKFMPTKDETQKLRETVEKYKTASILPIADRFLYEISNILRYEQRLRCLHIISTFRERIDDVSRSIEVITSASIAVTSSNRLKQLLRLILALGNFLNRGKRSGNAYGTALFNFLHFFPF
;
A
#
# COMPACT_ATOMS: atom_id res chain seq x y z
N MET A 1 40.40 -37.80 14.75
CA MET A 1 40.24 -37.01 13.52
C MET A 1 39.17 -35.95 13.82
N GLN A 2 39.60 -34.83 14.39
CA GLN A 2 38.73 -33.73 14.86
C GLN A 2 38.36 -32.83 13.67
N LEU A 3 37.06 -32.58 13.51
CA LEU A 3 36.51 -31.65 12.52
C LEU A 3 36.73 -30.21 13.00
N GLY A 4 37.69 -29.53 12.40
CA GLY A 4 37.98 -28.12 12.64
C GLY A 4 36.93 -27.22 11.98
N ILE A 5 36.09 -26.62 12.81
CA ILE A 5 35.10 -25.61 12.43
C ILE A 5 35.87 -24.37 11.95
N HIS A 6 36.03 -24.21 10.64
CA HIS A 6 36.65 -23.02 10.06
C HIS A 6 35.64 -21.87 10.12
N GLY A 7 35.74 -21.08 11.19
CA GLY A 7 35.16 -19.75 11.26
C GLY A 7 35.77 -18.88 10.16
N GLY A 8 35.10 -18.84 9.01
CA GLY A 8 35.40 -17.89 7.94
C GLY A 8 35.15 -16.48 8.46
N ARG A 9 36.24 -15.76 8.80
CA ARG A 9 36.23 -14.32 9.00
C ARG A 9 35.60 -13.68 7.76
N ILE A 10 34.46 -13.01 7.95
CA ILE A 10 33.94 -12.04 6.97
C ILE A 10 35.07 -11.02 6.77
N PRO A 11 35.55 -10.79 5.53
CA PRO A 11 36.54 -9.75 5.31
C PRO A 11 35.90 -8.41 5.68
N ILE A 12 36.48 -7.76 6.68
CA ILE A 12 36.17 -6.37 7.02
C ILE A 12 36.64 -5.55 5.83
N ILE A 13 35.69 -5.13 4.98
CA ILE A 13 35.96 -4.19 3.90
C ILE A 13 36.40 -2.89 4.57
N ALA A 14 37.66 -2.50 4.36
CA ALA A 14 38.24 -1.29 4.92
C ALA A 14 37.35 -0.07 4.62
N GLU A 15 37.18 0.80 5.63
CA GLU A 15 36.44 2.06 5.53
C GLU A 15 37.16 3.01 4.57
N THR A 16 36.78 2.98 3.29
CA THR A 16 37.08 4.06 2.37
C THR A 16 35.80 4.83 2.13
N ASP A 17 35.72 6.05 2.68
CA ASP A 17 34.65 6.99 2.35
C ASP A 17 34.63 7.24 0.84
N LYS A 18 33.46 7.06 0.23
CA LYS A 18 33.27 7.30 -1.21
C LYS A 18 33.51 8.77 -1.53
N LYS A 19 34.22 9.05 -2.63
CA LYS A 19 34.52 10.43 -3.04
C LYS A 19 33.34 11.02 -3.83
N ILE A 20 32.34 11.49 -3.10
CA ILE A 20 31.12 12.08 -3.68
C ILE A 20 31.31 13.60 -3.86
N PRO A 21 31.13 14.16 -5.08
CA PRO A 21 31.19 15.60 -5.30
C PRO A 21 30.10 16.36 -4.52
N LYS A 22 30.45 17.50 -3.93
CA LYS A 22 29.51 18.36 -3.19
C LYS A 22 28.82 19.33 -4.14
N SER A 23 27.50 19.48 -4.00
CA SER A 23 26.77 20.56 -4.68
C SER A 23 26.91 21.88 -3.92
N ALA A 24 26.97 22.99 -4.65
CA ALA A 24 27.00 24.33 -4.08
C ALA A 24 25.63 24.82 -3.59
N MET A 25 24.53 24.13 -3.95
CA MET A 25 23.17 24.49 -3.58
C MET A 25 22.45 23.32 -2.89
N PRO A 26 21.47 23.58 -2.00
CA PRO A 26 20.68 22.51 -1.38
C PRO A 26 19.81 21.82 -2.44
N LEU A 27 19.92 20.49 -2.54
CA LEU A 27 19.19 19.67 -3.52
C LEU A 27 18.03 18.92 -2.87
N LYS A 28 16.97 18.67 -3.65
CA LYS A 28 15.84 17.81 -3.27
C LYS A 28 16.37 16.42 -2.93
N THR A 29 15.91 15.87 -1.81
CA THR A 29 16.32 14.53 -1.36
C THR A 29 15.66 13.44 -2.19
N LEU A 30 16.44 12.45 -2.62
CA LEU A 30 15.93 11.23 -3.22
C LEU A 30 15.43 10.28 -2.11
N ASN A 31 14.15 9.91 -2.15
CA ASN A 31 13.54 8.99 -1.17
C ASN A 31 13.88 7.52 -1.49
N TRP A 32 15.15 7.18 -1.51
CA TRP A 32 15.61 5.80 -1.69
C TRP A 32 15.74 5.04 -0.37
N THR A 33 15.71 3.71 -0.45
CA THR A 33 16.04 2.81 0.68
C THR A 33 17.40 2.20 0.40
N THR A 34 18.35 2.38 1.31
CA THR A 34 19.71 1.88 1.15
C THR A 34 19.80 0.39 1.46
N VAL A 35 20.64 -0.33 0.73
CA VAL A 35 20.99 -1.71 1.07
C VAL A 35 22.13 -1.66 2.10
N PRO A 36 22.00 -2.29 3.28
CA PRO A 36 23.07 -2.38 4.26
C PRO A 36 24.33 -3.02 3.65
N ARG A 37 25.51 -2.51 4.00
CA ARG A 37 26.79 -2.94 3.39
C ARG A 37 27.03 -4.44 3.54
N GLU A 38 26.58 -5.03 4.65
CA GLU A 38 26.70 -6.46 4.97
C GLU A 38 25.92 -7.34 4.01
N ARG A 39 24.96 -6.76 3.25
CA ARG A 39 24.11 -7.45 2.29
C ARG A 39 24.50 -7.20 0.83
N ILE A 40 25.64 -6.55 0.59
CA ILE A 40 26.11 -6.21 -0.76
C ILE A 40 26.80 -7.40 -1.45
N PHE A 41 27.51 -8.26 -0.69
CA PHE A 41 28.23 -9.42 -1.23
C PHE A 41 27.28 -10.38 -1.97
N GLY A 42 27.65 -10.77 -3.20
CA GLY A 42 26.85 -11.63 -4.07
C GLY A 42 25.67 -10.92 -4.76
N THR A 43 25.55 -9.60 -4.63
CA THR A 43 24.53 -8.81 -5.33
C THR A 43 25.11 -8.06 -6.52
N ILE A 44 24.25 -7.56 -7.40
CA ILE A 44 24.65 -6.70 -8.52
C ILE A 44 25.43 -5.44 -8.07
N TRP A 45 25.27 -5.00 -6.82
CA TRP A 45 25.91 -3.80 -6.28
C TRP A 45 27.36 -4.01 -5.86
N GLU A 46 27.83 -5.26 -5.80
CA GLU A 46 29.19 -5.59 -5.36
C GLU A 46 30.28 -5.01 -6.28
N ASN A 47 30.01 -4.97 -7.58
CA ASN A 47 31.00 -4.59 -8.61
C ASN A 47 30.65 -3.29 -9.36
N ILE A 48 29.83 -2.41 -8.74
CA ILE A 48 29.49 -1.11 -9.32
C ILE A 48 30.41 -0.04 -8.71
N ASP A 49 31.19 0.62 -9.57
CA ASP A 49 32.01 1.78 -9.23
C ASP A 49 31.43 3.03 -9.90
N GLU A 50 30.83 3.92 -9.10
CA GLU A 50 30.25 5.17 -9.57
C GLU A 50 31.23 6.35 -9.64
N GLU A 51 32.45 6.25 -9.09
CA GLU A 51 33.33 7.41 -8.93
C GLU A 51 33.74 8.04 -10.27
N LYS A 52 33.93 7.20 -11.30
CA LYS A 52 34.26 7.65 -12.66
C LYS A 52 33.09 8.30 -13.37
N LEU A 53 31.85 7.99 -12.99
CA LEU A 53 30.65 8.56 -13.60
C LEU A 53 30.47 10.03 -13.23
N TYR A 54 30.90 10.45 -12.03
CA TYR A 54 30.82 11.84 -11.62
C TYR A 54 31.58 12.81 -12.53
N GLN A 55 32.62 12.33 -13.22
CA GLN A 55 33.37 13.14 -14.19
C GLN A 55 32.67 13.25 -15.56
N GLN A 56 31.76 12.32 -15.85
CA GLN A 56 31.01 12.26 -17.11
C GLN A 56 29.65 12.94 -17.01
N LEU A 57 29.13 13.09 -15.79
CA LEU A 57 27.84 13.72 -15.51
C LEU A 57 27.97 15.24 -15.40
N ASP A 58 27.04 15.96 -16.03
CA ASP A 58 26.87 17.40 -15.77
C ASP A 58 26.17 17.62 -14.42
N LEU A 59 26.96 17.56 -13.35
CA LEU A 59 26.46 17.77 -11.99
C LEU A 59 25.98 19.20 -11.75
N LYS A 60 26.37 20.17 -12.60
CA LYS A 60 25.89 21.55 -12.52
C LYS A 60 24.47 21.63 -13.04
N ASP A 61 24.18 21.01 -14.17
CA ASP A 61 22.82 20.90 -14.72
C ASP A 61 21.88 20.15 -13.77
N VAL A 62 22.33 19.00 -13.24
CA VAL A 62 21.59 18.23 -12.22
C VAL A 62 21.33 19.10 -10.98
N SER A 63 22.35 19.79 -10.47
CA SER A 63 22.16 20.67 -9.31
C SER A 63 21.19 21.81 -9.62
N GLN A 64 21.18 22.33 -10.85
CA GLN A 64 20.24 23.35 -11.26
C GLN A 64 18.80 22.83 -11.28
N HIS A 65 18.55 21.64 -11.81
CA HIS A 65 17.19 21.10 -11.96
C HIS A 65 16.60 20.56 -10.65
N PHE A 66 17.46 20.09 -9.74
CA PHE A 66 17.05 19.48 -8.47
C PHE A 66 17.27 20.38 -7.26
N ALA A 67 17.61 21.66 -7.43
CA ALA A 67 17.72 22.62 -6.34
C ALA A 67 16.40 22.85 -5.59
N ILE A 68 16.49 22.99 -4.27
CA ILE A 68 15.40 23.46 -3.42
C ILE A 68 15.32 24.99 -3.59
N GLY A 69 14.17 25.50 -4.06
CA GLY A 69 13.93 26.95 -4.17
C GLY A 69 14.07 27.54 -5.57
N LYS A 70 14.32 26.74 -6.62
CA LYS A 70 13.86 27.17 -7.95
C LYS A 70 12.35 27.13 -7.95
N ALA A 71 11.72 28.27 -8.17
CA ALA A 71 10.40 28.34 -8.77
C ALA A 71 10.51 27.67 -10.14
N SER A 72 10.46 26.32 -10.18
CA SER A 72 9.96 25.68 -11.37
C SER A 72 8.56 26.27 -11.54
N PHE A 73 8.33 26.86 -12.71
CA PHE A 73 7.01 27.17 -13.23
C PHE A 73 6.28 25.84 -13.48
N ASP A 74 6.17 25.02 -12.43
CA ASP A 74 5.39 23.81 -12.40
C ASP A 74 3.95 24.26 -12.19
N GLU A 75 3.03 23.69 -12.95
CA GLU A 75 1.57 23.80 -12.76
C GLU A 75 1.12 23.54 -11.30
N THR A 76 2.00 23.02 -10.44
CA THR A 76 1.83 22.95 -8.99
C THR A 76 1.79 24.29 -8.28
N GLU A 77 2.47 25.36 -8.73
CA GLU A 77 2.30 26.70 -8.15
C GLU A 77 0.93 27.26 -8.51
N THR A 78 0.49 27.17 -9.76
CA THR A 78 -0.87 27.56 -10.16
C THR A 78 -1.92 26.76 -9.40
N PHE A 79 -1.68 25.46 -9.14
CA PHE A 79 -2.58 24.62 -8.35
C PHE A 79 -2.54 24.94 -6.85
N ASN A 80 -1.36 25.16 -6.26
CA ASN A 80 -1.23 25.57 -4.87
C ASN A 80 -1.83 26.96 -4.66
N GLU A 81 -1.71 27.85 -5.63
CA GLU A 81 -2.34 29.17 -5.67
C GLU A 81 -3.86 29.04 -5.87
N THR A 82 -4.35 28.09 -6.68
CA THR A 82 -5.77 27.75 -6.81
C THR A 82 -6.34 27.13 -5.53
N ILE A 83 -5.55 26.36 -4.78
CA ILE A 83 -5.91 25.83 -3.45
C ILE A 83 -5.85 26.94 -2.40
N ARG A 84 -4.84 27.82 -2.42
CA ARG A 84 -4.74 29.01 -1.57
C ARG A 84 -5.90 29.98 -1.85
N HIS A 85 -6.33 30.15 -3.09
CA HIS A 85 -7.51 30.93 -3.49
C HIS A 85 -8.84 30.23 -3.16
N ARG A 86 -8.93 28.90 -3.33
CA ARG A 86 -10.16 28.14 -2.98
C ARG A 86 -10.35 27.98 -1.48
N PHE A 87 -9.28 27.98 -0.68
CA PHE A 87 -9.34 27.63 0.75
C PHE A 87 -8.81 28.69 1.71
N GLY A 88 -8.19 29.77 1.21
CA GLY A 88 -7.72 30.93 1.96
C GLY A 88 -6.50 30.64 2.85
N THR A 89 -5.38 31.33 2.61
CA THR A 89 -4.29 31.41 3.58
C THR A 89 -4.40 32.72 4.35
N THR A 90 -4.73 32.65 5.63
CA THR A 90 -4.47 33.76 6.55
C THR A 90 -3.15 33.47 7.27
N GLU A 91 -2.22 34.42 7.24
CA GLU A 91 -0.85 34.33 7.80
C GLU A 91 -0.81 34.24 9.35
N THR A 92 -1.91 33.86 9.99
CA THR A 92 -2.05 33.69 11.45
C THR A 92 -2.67 32.33 11.80
N ALA A 93 -2.41 31.31 10.98
CA ALA A 93 -3.06 30.01 11.12
C ALA A 93 -2.44 29.17 12.25
N ILE A 94 -3.21 28.94 13.32
CA ILE A 94 -2.84 28.07 14.44
C ILE A 94 -3.10 26.62 14.02
N SER A 95 -2.04 25.85 13.75
CA SER A 95 -2.15 24.41 13.50
C SER A 95 -2.15 23.64 14.83
N VAL A 96 -3.16 22.80 15.00
CA VAL A 96 -3.34 21.86 16.12
C VAL A 96 -2.73 20.50 15.77
N ILE A 97 -2.72 20.16 14.47
CA ILE A 97 -2.31 18.86 13.96
C ILE A 97 -0.79 18.81 13.78
N GLU A 98 -0.20 17.66 14.09
CA GLU A 98 1.24 17.44 13.92
C GLU A 98 1.68 17.72 12.46
N PRO A 99 2.80 18.43 12.23
CA PRO A 99 3.18 18.93 10.91
C PRO A 99 3.25 17.88 9.80
N ARG A 100 3.83 16.70 10.05
CA ARG A 100 3.95 15.63 9.05
C ARG A 100 2.58 15.08 8.68
N ARG A 101 1.70 14.88 9.67
CA ARG A 101 0.32 14.45 9.44
C ARG A 101 -0.48 15.51 8.68
N ALA A 102 -0.36 16.79 9.05
CA ALA A 102 -0.99 17.90 8.36
C ALA A 102 -0.55 17.95 6.90
N GLN A 103 0.75 17.84 6.63
CA GLN A 103 1.30 17.81 5.27
C GLN A 103 0.76 16.64 4.45
N ASN A 104 0.73 15.43 5.01
CA ASN A 104 0.17 14.25 4.33
C ASN A 104 -1.32 14.43 3.99
N CYS A 105 -2.08 15.06 4.90
CA CYS A 105 -3.48 15.39 4.67
C CYS A 105 -3.64 16.41 3.54
N THR A 106 -2.85 17.49 3.55
CA THR A 106 -2.87 18.51 2.49
C THR A 106 -2.49 17.93 1.12
N ILE A 107 -1.47 17.08 1.05
CA ILE A 107 -1.09 16.37 -0.19
C ILE A 107 -2.24 15.49 -0.70
N MET A 108 -3.00 14.84 0.18
CA MET A 108 -4.13 14.03 -0.27
C MET A 108 -5.29 14.90 -0.77
N LEU A 109 -5.61 15.98 -0.05
CA LEU A 109 -6.66 16.91 -0.48
C LEU A 109 -6.33 17.54 -1.83
N SER A 110 -5.05 17.78 -2.11
CA SER A 110 -4.57 18.27 -3.42
C SER A 110 -4.90 17.28 -4.55
N LYS A 111 -4.75 15.97 -4.30
CA LYS A 111 -5.07 14.92 -5.27
C LYS A 111 -6.57 14.68 -5.44
N LEU A 112 -7.35 14.85 -4.37
CA LEU A 112 -8.81 14.66 -4.39
C LEU A 112 -9.52 15.76 -5.21
N ARG A 113 -8.95 16.98 -5.24
CA ARG A 113 -9.46 18.14 -6.00
C ARG A 113 -10.90 18.57 -5.66
N LEU A 114 -11.43 18.13 -4.52
CA LEU A 114 -12.77 18.49 -4.02
C LEU A 114 -12.69 19.50 -2.87
N SER A 115 -13.69 20.36 -2.78
CA SER A 115 -13.90 21.23 -1.62
C SER A 115 -14.43 20.48 -0.41
N ASN A 116 -14.16 20.98 0.81
CA ASN A 116 -14.73 20.43 2.04
C ASN A 116 -16.27 20.34 1.98
N LYS A 117 -16.92 21.30 1.31
CA LYS A 117 -18.37 21.29 1.08
C LYS A 117 -18.79 20.12 0.19
N GLN A 118 -18.08 19.90 -0.92
CA GLN A 118 -18.35 18.77 -1.83
C GLN A 118 -18.14 17.43 -1.14
N ILE A 119 -17.02 17.29 -0.41
CA ILE A 119 -16.72 16.08 0.37
C ILE A 119 -17.83 15.80 1.39
N LYS A 120 -18.25 16.82 2.13
CA LYS A 120 -19.34 16.71 3.12
C LYS A 120 -20.65 16.28 2.46
N ARG A 121 -21.02 16.88 1.33
CA ARG A 121 -22.23 16.50 0.59
C ARG A 121 -22.14 15.07 0.05
N ALA A 122 -21.02 14.68 -0.55
CA ALA A 122 -20.78 13.31 -1.01
C ALA A 122 -20.99 12.30 0.13
N ILE A 123 -20.41 12.55 1.30
CA ILE A 123 -20.53 11.61 2.44
C ILE A 123 -21.94 11.59 3.04
N LEU A 124 -22.61 12.74 3.14
CA LEU A 124 -23.97 12.81 3.68
C LEU A 124 -25.00 12.16 2.76
N SER A 125 -24.80 12.32 1.45
CA SER A 125 -25.68 11.80 0.39
C SER A 125 -25.30 10.40 -0.09
N MET A 126 -24.33 9.75 0.56
CA MET A 126 -23.80 8.44 0.15
C MET A 126 -23.38 8.43 -1.34
N ASP A 127 -22.81 9.55 -1.79
CA ASP A 127 -22.33 9.80 -3.15
C ASP A 127 -23.40 9.63 -4.25
N GLN A 128 -24.69 9.79 -3.91
CA GLN A 128 -25.79 9.60 -4.87
C GLN A 128 -25.73 10.55 -6.08
N TYR A 129 -25.11 11.72 -5.92
CA TYR A 129 -24.96 12.71 -6.99
C TYR A 129 -23.67 12.52 -7.81
N GLY A 130 -22.81 11.56 -7.43
CA GLY A 130 -21.48 11.36 -8.02
C GLY A 130 -20.59 12.59 -7.88
N GLU A 131 -20.57 13.18 -6.68
CA GLU A 131 -19.64 14.27 -6.36
C GLU A 131 -18.21 13.76 -6.21
N LEU A 132 -18.04 12.48 -5.85
CA LEU A 132 -16.77 11.81 -6.04
C LEU A 132 -16.60 11.55 -7.55
N PRO A 133 -15.47 11.97 -8.17
CA PRO A 133 -15.32 11.88 -9.61
C PRO A 133 -15.54 10.45 -10.11
N ARG A 134 -16.50 10.25 -11.03
CA ARG A 134 -16.76 8.95 -11.66
C ARG A 134 -15.62 8.52 -12.59
N ASP A 135 -14.87 9.48 -13.13
CA ASP A 135 -13.72 9.26 -14.00
C ASP A 135 -12.43 8.98 -13.21
N MET A 136 -12.45 9.13 -11.88
CA MET A 136 -11.40 8.56 -11.06
C MET A 136 -11.53 7.05 -11.11
N ILE A 137 -10.48 6.38 -11.58
CA ILE A 137 -10.30 4.92 -11.51
C ILE A 137 -10.85 4.46 -10.16
N GLU A 138 -11.74 3.46 -10.12
CA GLU A 138 -12.38 2.97 -8.88
C GLU A 138 -11.37 2.75 -7.74
N GLN A 139 -10.14 2.34 -8.08
CA GLN A 139 -9.01 2.22 -7.15
C GLN A 139 -8.64 3.54 -6.46
N ALA A 140 -8.67 4.67 -7.15
CA ALA A 140 -8.49 5.99 -6.57
C ALA A 140 -9.64 6.35 -5.62
N ARG A 141 -10.90 6.09 -5.99
CA ARG A 141 -12.05 6.29 -5.09
C ARG A 141 -11.93 5.47 -3.81
N LEU A 142 -11.58 4.19 -3.94
CA LEU A 142 -11.32 3.29 -2.81
C LEU A 142 -10.11 3.73 -1.99
N PHE A 143 -9.04 4.21 -2.63
CA PHE A 143 -7.88 4.77 -1.96
C PHE A 143 -8.29 5.98 -1.11
N TYR A 144 -9.10 6.90 -1.64
CA TYR A 144 -9.57 8.06 -0.89
C TYR A 144 -10.48 7.68 0.27
N LEU A 145 -11.45 6.77 0.08
CA LEU A 145 -12.30 6.30 1.18
C LEU A 145 -11.45 5.65 2.31
N LYS A 146 -10.51 4.78 1.96
CA LYS A 146 -9.56 4.18 2.93
C LYS A 146 -8.68 5.23 3.60
N PHE A 147 -8.23 6.22 2.84
CA PHE A 147 -7.37 7.28 3.36
C PHE A 147 -8.13 8.21 4.30
N MET A 148 -9.37 8.59 3.98
CA MET A 148 -10.22 9.39 4.87
C MET A 148 -10.52 8.65 6.17
N LEU A 149 -10.65 7.32 6.14
CA LEU A 149 -10.72 6.50 7.35
C LEU A 149 -9.41 6.52 8.16
N LYS A 150 -8.25 6.58 7.49
CA LYS A 150 -6.94 6.71 8.13
C LYS A 150 -6.71 8.09 8.76
N PHE A 151 -7.35 9.13 8.24
CA PHE A 151 -7.22 10.51 8.70
C PHE A 151 -8.35 10.96 9.62
N MET A 152 -8.84 10.08 10.49
CA MET A 152 -9.83 10.48 11.50
C MET A 152 -9.18 11.32 12.60
N PRO A 153 -9.71 12.51 12.95
CA PRO A 153 -9.19 13.25 14.07
C PRO A 153 -9.47 12.47 15.35
N THR A 154 -8.50 12.45 16.25
CA THR A 154 -8.69 11.92 17.60
C THR A 154 -9.68 12.78 18.37
N LYS A 155 -10.19 12.28 19.50
CA LYS A 155 -11.08 13.06 20.37
C LYS A 155 -10.40 14.35 20.84
N ASP A 156 -9.12 14.26 21.21
CA ASP A 156 -8.32 15.39 21.68
C ASP A 156 -8.09 16.43 20.58
N GLU A 157 -7.74 15.99 19.36
CA GLU A 157 -7.61 16.88 18.20
C GLU A 157 -8.94 17.55 17.87
N THR A 158 -10.04 16.79 17.90
CA THR A 158 -11.38 17.32 17.66
C THR A 158 -11.73 18.42 18.68
N GLN A 159 -11.42 18.19 19.96
CA GLN A 159 -11.67 19.14 21.03
C GLN A 159 -10.85 20.43 20.84
N LYS A 160 -9.54 20.31 20.62
CA LYS A 160 -8.65 21.46 20.39
C LYS A 160 -9.05 22.27 19.15
N LEU A 161 -9.45 21.59 18.06
CA LEU A 161 -9.96 22.25 16.86
C LEU A 161 -11.25 23.03 17.16
N ARG A 162 -12.19 22.45 17.94
CA ARG A 162 -13.43 23.12 18.36
C ARG A 162 -13.13 24.35 19.21
N GLU A 163 -12.28 24.24 20.23
CA GLU A 163 -11.87 25.35 21.10
C GLU A 163 -11.23 26.49 20.31
N THR A 164 -10.37 26.15 19.33
CA THR A 164 -9.73 27.16 18.48
C THR A 164 -10.78 27.89 17.63
N VAL A 165 -11.70 27.17 16.98
CA VAL A 165 -12.77 27.79 16.19
C VAL A 165 -13.71 28.61 17.07
N GLU A 166 -14.01 28.17 18.29
CA GLU A 166 -14.86 28.88 19.23
C GLU A 166 -14.22 30.16 19.74
N LYS A 167 -12.90 30.15 19.99
CA LYS A 167 -12.10 31.30 20.41
C LYS A 167 -12.07 32.40 19.35
N TYR A 168 -11.84 32.02 18.09
CA TYR A 168 -11.72 32.98 16.98
C TYR A 168 -13.04 33.20 16.21
N LYS A 169 -14.12 32.51 16.60
CA LYS A 169 -15.46 32.54 15.99
C LYS A 169 -15.50 32.24 14.49
N THR A 170 -14.43 31.66 13.92
CA THR A 170 -14.36 31.28 12.52
C THR A 170 -13.43 30.09 12.31
N ALA A 171 -13.76 29.21 11.36
CA ALA A 171 -12.91 28.10 10.92
C ALA A 171 -11.92 28.51 9.81
N SER A 172 -11.98 29.75 9.31
CA SER A 172 -11.06 30.25 8.27
C SER A 172 -9.64 30.51 8.79
N ILE A 173 -9.46 30.58 10.11
CA ILE A 173 -8.15 30.67 10.77
C ILE A 173 -7.41 29.33 10.77
N LEU A 174 -8.10 28.21 10.54
CA LEU A 174 -7.46 26.90 10.58
C LEU A 174 -6.71 26.65 9.27
N PRO A 175 -5.50 26.08 9.33
CA PRO A 175 -4.82 25.58 8.13
C PRO A 175 -5.66 24.54 7.37
N ILE A 176 -5.32 24.28 6.10
CA ILE A 176 -6.11 23.41 5.20
C ILE A 176 -6.42 22.05 5.82
N ALA A 177 -5.41 21.38 6.40
CA ALA A 177 -5.56 20.06 7.02
C ALA A 177 -6.44 20.12 8.28
N ASP A 178 -6.14 21.04 9.20
CA ASP A 178 -6.91 21.28 10.42
C ASP A 178 -8.38 21.62 10.12
N ARG A 179 -8.62 22.49 9.14
CA ARG A 179 -9.96 22.87 8.70
C ARG A 179 -10.72 21.67 8.14
N PHE A 180 -10.07 20.84 7.32
CA PHE A 180 -10.68 19.62 6.82
C PHE A 180 -11.05 18.66 7.97
N LEU A 181 -10.14 18.42 8.91
CA LEU A 181 -10.39 17.55 10.07
C LEU A 181 -11.51 18.10 10.96
N TYR A 182 -11.56 19.41 11.16
CA TYR A 182 -12.66 20.07 11.87
C TYR A 182 -14.00 19.86 11.16
N GLU A 183 -14.06 20.08 9.84
CA GLU A 183 -15.29 19.92 9.05
C GLU A 183 -15.82 18.47 9.08
N ILE A 184 -14.96 17.48 8.92
CA ILE A 184 -15.38 16.07 8.98
C ILE A 184 -15.79 15.64 10.39
N SER A 185 -15.19 16.22 11.44
CA SER A 185 -15.58 15.95 12.83
C SER A 185 -17.00 16.41 13.15
N ASN A 186 -17.55 17.32 12.34
CA ASN A 186 -18.92 17.81 12.45
C ASN A 186 -19.93 16.98 11.64
N ILE A 187 -19.49 15.94 10.94
CA ILE A 187 -20.37 15.04 10.20
C ILE A 187 -20.80 13.90 11.13
N LEU A 188 -22.11 13.79 11.37
CA LEU A 188 -22.66 12.73 12.21
C LEU A 188 -22.37 11.35 11.61
N ARG A 189 -21.77 10.47 12.44
CA ARG A 189 -21.41 9.09 12.06
C ARG A 189 -20.53 9.02 10.81
N TYR A 190 -19.62 9.97 10.65
CA TYR A 190 -18.72 10.07 9.49
C TYR A 190 -17.99 8.76 9.18
N GLU A 191 -17.36 8.15 10.20
CA GLU A 191 -16.61 6.91 10.05
C GLU A 191 -17.51 5.77 9.53
N GLN A 192 -18.70 5.62 10.10
CA GLN A 192 -19.65 4.60 9.68
C GLN A 192 -20.13 4.84 8.24
N ARG A 193 -20.41 6.09 7.87
CA ARG A 193 -20.80 6.45 6.49
C ARG A 193 -19.71 6.10 5.48
N LEU A 194 -18.45 6.42 5.79
CA LEU A 194 -17.32 6.03 4.95
C LEU A 194 -17.15 4.52 4.83
N ARG A 195 -17.32 3.78 5.93
CA ARG A 195 -17.29 2.31 5.90
C ARG A 195 -18.41 1.75 5.01
N CYS A 196 -19.63 2.27 5.14
CA CYS A 196 -20.74 1.88 4.28
C CYS A 196 -20.47 2.19 2.81
N LEU A 197 -19.98 3.40 2.48
CA LEU A 197 -19.56 3.78 1.13
C LEU A 197 -18.52 2.81 0.58
N HIS A 198 -17.52 2.45 1.39
CA HIS A 198 -16.48 1.50 0.99
C HIS A 198 -17.04 0.10 0.69
N ILE A 199 -17.97 -0.39 1.53
CA ILE A 199 -18.63 -1.67 1.32
C ILE A 199 -19.46 -1.63 0.03
N ILE A 200 -20.33 -0.62 -0.14
CA ILE A 200 -21.16 -0.46 -1.34
C ILE A 200 -20.29 -0.44 -2.60
N SER A 201 -19.17 0.27 -2.55
CA SER A 201 -18.23 0.41 -3.67
C SER A 201 -17.50 -0.88 -4.02
N THR A 202 -17.25 -1.76 -3.05
CA THR A 202 -16.48 -3.02 -3.25
C THR A 202 -17.35 -4.26 -3.27
N PHE A 203 -18.66 -4.14 -3.06
CA PHE A 203 -19.54 -5.28 -2.84
C PHE A 203 -19.57 -6.21 -4.04
N ARG A 204 -19.71 -5.66 -5.25
CA ARG A 204 -19.78 -6.45 -6.48
C ARG A 204 -18.51 -7.25 -6.74
N GLU A 205 -17.35 -6.59 -6.68
CA GLU A 205 -16.05 -7.24 -6.84
C GLU A 205 -15.86 -8.39 -5.83
N ARG A 206 -16.19 -8.15 -4.55
CA ARG A 206 -16.12 -9.17 -3.50
C ARG A 206 -17.05 -10.36 -3.78
N ILE A 207 -18.27 -10.11 -4.24
CA ILE A 207 -19.22 -11.17 -4.58
C ILE A 207 -18.73 -11.97 -5.78
N ASP A 208 -18.21 -11.30 -6.81
CA ASP A 208 -17.71 -11.95 -8.02
C ASP A 208 -16.51 -12.87 -7.69
N ASP A 209 -15.60 -12.42 -6.82
CA ASP A 209 -14.45 -13.21 -6.38
C ASP A 209 -14.84 -14.43 -5.54
N VAL A 210 -15.78 -14.26 -4.60
CA VAL A 210 -16.31 -15.38 -3.80
C VAL A 210 -17.06 -16.37 -4.70
N SER A 211 -17.89 -15.88 -5.62
CA SER A 211 -18.66 -16.72 -6.55
C SER A 211 -17.72 -17.55 -7.43
N ARG A 212 -16.68 -16.93 -8.01
CA ARG A 212 -15.67 -17.64 -8.80
C ARG A 212 -14.96 -18.73 -7.98
N SER A 213 -14.64 -18.44 -6.71
CA SER A 213 -14.00 -19.41 -5.82
C SER A 213 -14.91 -20.62 -5.56
N ILE A 214 -16.20 -20.38 -5.32
CA ILE A 214 -17.21 -21.43 -5.13
C ILE A 214 -17.36 -22.27 -6.40
N GLU A 215 -17.44 -21.63 -7.57
CA GLU A 215 -17.55 -22.31 -8.86
C GLU A 215 -16.36 -23.24 -9.12
N VAL A 216 -15.14 -22.77 -8.84
CA VAL A 216 -13.92 -23.57 -9.02
C VAL A 216 -13.93 -24.78 -8.09
N ILE A 217 -14.22 -24.60 -6.80
CA ILE A 217 -14.27 -25.70 -5.83
C ILE A 217 -15.37 -26.69 -6.18
N THR A 218 -16.54 -26.20 -6.57
CA THR A 218 -17.68 -27.02 -6.96
C THR A 218 -17.34 -27.84 -8.20
N SER A 219 -16.81 -27.20 -9.24
CA SER A 219 -16.42 -27.85 -10.48
C SER A 219 -15.33 -28.90 -10.25
N ALA A 220 -14.31 -28.59 -9.45
CA ALA A 220 -13.26 -29.54 -9.09
C ALA A 220 -13.81 -30.75 -8.32
N SER A 221 -14.71 -30.51 -7.35
CA SER A 221 -15.34 -31.57 -6.57
C SER A 221 -16.18 -32.50 -7.45
N ILE A 222 -16.96 -31.93 -8.37
CA ILE A 222 -17.74 -32.70 -9.35
C ILE A 222 -16.80 -33.48 -10.28
N ALA A 223 -15.77 -32.85 -10.83
CA ALA A 223 -14.83 -33.50 -11.73
C ALA A 223 -14.13 -34.71 -11.07
N VAL A 224 -13.67 -34.57 -9.82
CA VAL A 224 -13.01 -35.65 -9.07
C VAL A 224 -14.00 -36.80 -8.79
N THR A 225 -15.19 -36.48 -8.28
CA THR A 225 -16.18 -37.50 -7.86
C THR A 225 -16.87 -38.19 -9.03
N SER A 226 -17.02 -37.51 -10.17
CA SER A 226 -17.64 -38.08 -11.37
C SER A 226 -16.65 -38.78 -12.31
N SER A 227 -15.34 -38.59 -12.14
CA SER A 227 -14.33 -39.16 -13.04
C SER A 227 -14.27 -40.69 -13.00
N ASN A 228 -14.79 -41.32 -14.06
CA ASN A 228 -14.71 -42.77 -14.25
C ASN A 228 -13.27 -43.25 -14.43
N ARG A 229 -12.40 -42.45 -15.06
CA ARG A 229 -10.98 -42.78 -15.23
C ARG A 229 -10.26 -42.83 -13.87
N LEU A 230 -10.52 -41.86 -13.00
CA LEU A 230 -9.96 -41.85 -11.65
C LEU A 230 -10.46 -43.07 -10.86
N LYS A 231 -11.77 -43.36 -10.90
CA LYS A 231 -12.34 -44.56 -10.27
C LYS A 231 -11.67 -45.84 -10.77
N GLN A 232 -11.44 -45.96 -12.07
CA GLN A 232 -10.77 -47.13 -12.65
C GLN A 232 -9.32 -47.28 -12.18
N LEU A 233 -8.57 -46.17 -12.12
CA LEU A 233 -7.22 -46.15 -11.58
C LEU A 233 -7.20 -46.59 -10.10
N LEU A 234 -8.08 -46.02 -9.28
CA LEU A 234 -8.20 -46.38 -7.86
C LEU A 234 -8.53 -47.86 -7.66
N ARG A 235 -9.41 -48.43 -8.51
CA ARG A 235 -9.72 -49.87 -8.52
C ARG A 235 -8.49 -50.72 -8.85
N LEU A 236 -7.71 -50.32 -9.86
CA LEU A 236 -6.49 -51.02 -10.24
C LEU A 236 -5.47 -51.00 -9.10
N ILE A 237 -5.25 -49.84 -8.48
CA ILE A 237 -4.32 -49.70 -7.36
C ILE A 237 -4.78 -50.55 -6.17
N LEU A 238 -6.08 -50.56 -5.85
CA LEU A 238 -6.63 -51.39 -4.78
C LEU A 238 -6.41 -52.89 -5.05
N ALA A 239 -6.65 -53.34 -6.29
CA ALA A 239 -6.45 -54.72 -6.68
C ALA A 239 -4.97 -55.13 -6.56
N LEU A 240 -4.05 -54.31 -7.09
CA LEU A 240 -2.60 -54.55 -7.00
C LEU A 240 -2.11 -54.53 -5.55
N GLY A 241 -2.53 -53.54 -4.76
CA GLY A 241 -2.17 -53.43 -3.35
C GLY A 241 -2.62 -54.65 -2.55
N ASN A 242 -3.84 -55.13 -2.79
CA ASN A 242 -4.35 -56.35 -2.14
C ASN A 242 -3.60 -57.61 -2.57
N PHE A 243 -3.25 -57.72 -3.85
CA PHE A 243 -2.45 -58.84 -4.36
C PHE A 243 -1.04 -58.87 -3.73
N LEU A 244 -0.34 -57.73 -3.75
CA LEU A 244 1.02 -57.59 -3.20
C LEU A 244 1.09 -57.79 -1.67
N ASN A 245 -0.01 -57.48 -0.97
CA ASN A 245 -0.10 -57.61 0.49
C ASN A 245 -0.88 -58.85 0.95
N ARG A 246 -1.07 -59.85 0.09
CA ARG A 246 -1.76 -61.10 0.46
C ARG A 246 -1.10 -61.75 1.68
N GLY A 247 -1.91 -62.07 2.70
CA GLY A 247 -1.46 -62.68 3.96
C GLY A 247 -0.79 -61.71 4.96
N LYS A 248 -0.64 -60.42 4.61
CA LYS A 248 -0.12 -59.38 5.52
C LYS A 248 -1.27 -58.62 6.18
N ARG A 249 -0.98 -57.94 7.29
CA ARG A 249 -1.95 -57.07 8.01
C ARG A 249 -2.54 -55.96 7.12
N SER A 250 -1.82 -55.54 6.08
CA SER A 250 -2.21 -54.52 5.11
C SER A 250 -2.88 -55.08 3.84
N GLY A 251 -3.17 -56.38 3.78
CA GLY A 251 -3.96 -57.00 2.71
C GLY A 251 -5.47 -56.93 2.96
N ASN A 252 -6.26 -57.34 1.96
CA ASN A 252 -7.73 -57.37 1.99
C ASN A 252 -8.39 -56.02 2.37
N ALA A 253 -7.82 -54.93 1.89
CA ALA A 253 -8.34 -53.58 2.07
C ALA A 253 -9.52 -53.29 1.14
N TYR A 254 -10.45 -52.44 1.61
CA TYR A 254 -11.61 -51.95 0.84
C TYR A 254 -11.39 -50.54 0.26
N GLY A 255 -10.30 -49.88 0.65
CA GLY A 255 -9.94 -48.55 0.21
C GLY A 255 -8.63 -48.11 0.85
N THR A 256 -8.10 -46.98 0.38
CA THR A 256 -6.88 -46.36 0.94
C THR A 256 -7.03 -44.84 0.88
N ALA A 257 -6.34 -44.13 1.77
CA ALA A 257 -6.31 -42.68 1.76
C ALA A 257 -5.64 -42.17 0.47
N LEU A 258 -6.21 -41.12 -0.14
CA LEU A 258 -5.75 -40.60 -1.44
C LEU A 258 -4.31 -40.10 -1.40
N PHE A 259 -3.85 -39.56 -0.27
CA PHE A 259 -2.48 -39.07 -0.13
C PHE A 259 -1.42 -40.18 -0.23
N ASN A 260 -1.79 -41.43 0.07
CA ASN A 260 -0.87 -42.57 -0.05
C ASN A 260 -0.43 -42.81 -1.49
N PHE A 261 -1.19 -42.33 -2.49
CA PHE A 261 -0.85 -42.49 -3.91
C PHE A 261 0.36 -41.66 -4.35
N LEU A 262 0.74 -40.62 -3.59
CA LEU A 262 1.96 -39.86 -3.86
C LEU A 262 3.23 -40.70 -3.62
N HIS A 263 3.13 -41.78 -2.84
CA HIS A 263 4.25 -42.69 -2.58
C HIS A 263 4.35 -43.84 -3.60
N PHE A 264 3.35 -44.04 -4.46
CA PHE A 264 3.35 -45.09 -5.48
C PHE A 264 4.06 -44.70 -6.77
N PHE A 265 4.17 -43.39 -7.05
CA PHE A 265 4.90 -42.87 -8.19
C PHE A 265 6.20 -42.25 -7.68
N PRO A 266 7.38 -42.85 -7.97
CA PRO A 266 8.64 -42.19 -7.70
C PRO A 266 8.74 -41.01 -8.66
N PHE A 267 8.52 -39.80 -8.15
CA PHE A 267 9.02 -38.58 -8.76
C PHE A 267 10.35 -38.22 -8.09
#